data_AF-A0A915CMS7-F1
#
_entry.id   AF-A0A915CMS7-F1
#
_cell.length_a   1.000
_cell.length_b   1.000
_cell.length_c   1.000
_cell.angle_alpha   90.00
_cell.angle_beta   90.00
_cell.angle_gamma   90.00
#
_symmetry.space_group_name_H-M   'P 1'
#
loop_
_entity.id
_entity.type
_entity.pdbx_description
1 polymer ?
#
loop_
_entity_poly.entity_id
_entity_poly.type
_entity_poly.pdbx_seq_one_letter_code
_entity_poly.pdbx_strand_id
1 'polypeptide(L)'
;MGVSVKGKIAIMRYHTEFRGSKVQQATKHGAIGAILYSDPKECAMDGTTTEHVYPSTVWMPPEGVQRGSLMIADGDVLTPLYPSRADLYGARTIQEAKNVGLMPTIPVLPLSYSDAYQLLSRLDGQDVPAEWAGGLNITYKTGPGFTGDKTTKARVTVHASTQIKEIRNVIGYIYGQEEPDDGTATLAEVARAFTQTIKESDWRPARTLVFCAWDAEEYGLIGSTEFVEDFANILSDRAIVYLNVDLISANSTLNADTIPSMYQAVVDASKKIPNPMKTERDAGRKTVYDTWIQKDSIANTLLA
;
A
#
# COMPACT_ATOMS: atom_id res chain seq x y z
N MET A 1 0.40 -29.76 -7.76
CA MET A 1 0.25 -29.56 -9.23
C MET A 1 1.46 -30.02 -10.05
N GLY A 2 2.67 -30.17 -9.49
CA GLY A 2 3.81 -30.75 -10.23
C GLY A 2 4.41 -29.84 -11.34
N VAL A 3 4.02 -28.56 -11.38
CA VAL A 3 4.51 -27.59 -12.36
C VAL A 3 5.70 -26.83 -11.79
N SER A 4 6.80 -26.76 -12.54
CA SER A 4 8.00 -26.01 -12.16
C SER A 4 8.09 -24.68 -12.89
N VAL A 5 8.40 -23.61 -12.15
CA VAL A 5 8.69 -22.27 -12.69
C VAL A 5 10.16 -22.05 -13.04
N LYS A 6 11.03 -23.05 -12.78
CA LYS A 6 12.47 -22.94 -13.03
C LYS A 6 12.75 -22.69 -14.52
N GLY A 7 13.47 -21.62 -14.83
CA GLY A 7 13.76 -21.19 -16.20
C GLY A 7 12.57 -20.61 -16.95
N LYS A 8 11.48 -20.24 -16.25
CA LYS A 8 10.24 -19.72 -16.86
C LYS A 8 9.89 -18.33 -16.35
N ILE A 9 8.97 -17.67 -17.05
CA ILE A 9 8.34 -16.43 -16.60
C ILE A 9 7.09 -16.81 -15.83
N ALA A 10 6.94 -16.31 -14.60
CA ALA A 10 5.76 -16.53 -13.77
C ALA A 10 4.80 -15.35 -13.90
N ILE A 11 3.53 -15.61 -14.23
CA ILE A 11 2.45 -14.61 -14.17
C ILE A 11 1.65 -14.82 -12.89
N MET A 12 1.44 -13.75 -12.13
CA MET A 12 0.80 -13.80 -10.80
C MET A 12 -0.17 -12.63 -10.65
N ARG A 13 -1.35 -12.89 -10.07
CA ARG A 13 -2.26 -11.81 -9.66
C ARG A 13 -1.78 -11.13 -8.37
N TYR A 14 -2.15 -9.87 -8.16
CA TYR A 14 -1.74 -9.09 -6.99
C TYR A 14 -2.29 -9.61 -5.65
N HIS A 15 -3.42 -10.32 -5.62
CA HIS A 15 -4.14 -10.75 -4.40
C HIS A 15 -3.30 -11.29 -3.21
N THR A 16 -3.81 -11.06 -1.99
CA THR A 16 -3.43 -11.71 -0.70
C THR A 16 -2.08 -11.34 -0.09
N GLU A 17 -1.03 -11.16 -0.88
CA GLU A 17 0.33 -10.99 -0.35
C GLU A 17 1.03 -9.79 -0.99
N PHE A 18 1.99 -9.22 -0.28
CA PHE A 18 2.83 -8.16 -0.83
C PHE A 18 3.52 -8.60 -2.13
N ARG A 19 3.46 -7.73 -3.15
CA ARG A 19 3.96 -7.98 -4.50
C ARG A 19 5.44 -8.37 -4.56
N GLY A 20 6.29 -7.76 -3.73
CA GLY A 20 7.71 -8.11 -3.65
C GLY A 20 7.92 -9.54 -3.18
N SER A 21 7.12 -10.00 -2.20
CA SER A 21 7.19 -11.37 -1.68
C SER A 21 6.87 -12.40 -2.77
N LYS A 22 5.86 -12.13 -3.61
CA LYS A 22 5.52 -12.97 -4.77
C LYS A 22 6.70 -13.15 -5.72
N VAL A 23 7.35 -12.04 -6.07
CA VAL A 23 8.53 -12.03 -6.93
C VAL A 23 9.70 -12.76 -6.28
N GLN A 24 9.93 -12.55 -4.98
CA GLN A 24 10.98 -13.22 -4.23
C GLN A 24 10.77 -14.75 -4.22
N GLN A 25 9.53 -15.21 -4.03
CA GLN A 25 9.19 -16.63 -4.08
C GLN A 25 9.35 -17.21 -5.48
N ALA A 26 8.92 -16.50 -6.53
CA ALA A 26 9.16 -16.91 -7.91
C ALA A 26 10.67 -17.06 -8.21
N THR A 27 11.47 -16.10 -7.76
CA THR A 27 12.93 -16.09 -7.91
C THR A 27 13.57 -17.28 -7.18
N LYS A 28 13.19 -17.55 -5.93
CA LYS A 28 13.68 -18.69 -5.14
C LYS A 28 13.40 -20.04 -5.81
N HIS A 29 12.30 -20.15 -6.56
CA HIS A 29 11.95 -21.35 -7.33
C HIS A 29 12.53 -21.35 -8.76
N GLY A 30 13.41 -20.39 -9.08
CA GLY A 30 14.18 -20.35 -10.32
C GLY A 30 13.48 -19.69 -11.50
N ALA A 31 12.41 -18.92 -11.28
CA ALA A 31 11.83 -18.09 -12.34
C ALA A 31 12.88 -17.09 -12.87
N ILE A 32 12.82 -16.77 -14.16
CA ILE A 32 13.75 -15.84 -14.84
C ILE A 32 13.10 -14.49 -15.16
N GLY A 33 11.83 -14.33 -14.79
CA GLY A 33 11.06 -13.11 -14.95
C GLY A 33 9.70 -13.27 -14.29
N ALA A 34 9.06 -12.15 -13.98
CA ALA A 34 7.72 -12.15 -13.41
C ALA A 34 6.81 -11.14 -14.12
N ILE A 35 5.52 -11.47 -14.17
CA ILE A 35 4.45 -10.60 -14.61
C ILE A 35 3.46 -10.50 -13.46
N LEU A 36 3.07 -9.28 -13.11
CA LEU A 36 2.04 -9.01 -12.11
C LEU A 36 0.82 -8.41 -12.81
N TYR A 37 -0.40 -8.81 -12.44
CA TYR A 37 -1.60 -8.20 -13.00
C TYR A 37 -2.70 -8.06 -11.94
N SER A 38 -3.57 -7.07 -12.14
CA SER A 38 -4.75 -6.83 -11.29
C SER A 38 -5.92 -7.63 -11.82
N ASP A 39 -6.33 -8.70 -11.14
CA ASP A 39 -7.41 -9.55 -11.65
C ASP A 39 -8.80 -8.89 -11.44
N PRO A 40 -9.73 -8.91 -12.42
CA PRO A 40 -11.06 -8.33 -12.27
C PRO A 40 -11.87 -8.85 -11.08
N LYS A 41 -11.56 -10.06 -10.59
CA LYS A 41 -12.16 -10.60 -9.36
C LYS A 41 -11.95 -9.69 -8.14
N GLU A 42 -10.93 -8.84 -8.18
CA GLU A 42 -10.56 -7.94 -7.09
C GLU A 42 -10.68 -6.47 -7.50
N CYS A 43 -10.32 -6.12 -8.73
CA CYS A 43 -10.23 -4.72 -9.15
C CYS A 43 -11.41 -4.23 -10.01
N ALA A 44 -12.33 -5.12 -10.41
CA ALA A 44 -13.49 -4.79 -11.22
C ALA A 44 -14.67 -5.73 -10.93
N MET A 45 -15.05 -5.81 -9.64
CA MET A 45 -16.00 -6.80 -9.13
C MET A 45 -17.40 -6.68 -9.73
N ASP A 46 -17.82 -5.46 -10.08
CA ASP A 46 -19.14 -5.24 -10.67
C ASP A 46 -19.19 -5.57 -12.16
N GLY A 47 -18.05 -5.71 -12.84
CA GLY A 47 -17.95 -5.98 -14.27
C GLY A 47 -16.82 -5.21 -14.94
N THR A 48 -16.47 -5.61 -16.18
CA THR A 48 -15.34 -5.04 -16.93
C THR A 48 -15.74 -4.15 -18.10
N THR A 49 -17.04 -3.89 -18.29
CA THR A 49 -17.57 -3.03 -19.35
C THR A 49 -17.50 -1.56 -18.95
N THR A 50 -17.60 -0.66 -19.93
CA THR A 50 -17.43 0.79 -19.75
C THR A 50 -18.34 1.42 -18.70
N GLU A 51 -19.51 0.85 -18.48
CA GLU A 51 -20.52 1.28 -17.52
C GLU A 51 -20.29 0.72 -16.10
N HIS A 52 -19.39 -0.28 -15.96
CA HIS A 52 -19.04 -0.91 -14.69
C HIS A 52 -17.64 -0.50 -14.18
N VAL A 53 -16.86 0.24 -14.96
CA VAL A 53 -15.49 0.68 -14.62
C VAL A 53 -15.33 2.19 -14.71
N TYR A 54 -14.20 2.72 -14.22
CA TYR A 54 -13.86 4.13 -14.34
C TYR A 54 -13.90 4.60 -15.81
N PRO A 55 -14.49 5.76 -16.13
CA PRO A 55 -14.96 6.80 -15.19
C PRO A 55 -16.39 6.62 -14.66
N SER A 56 -17.14 5.60 -15.10
CA SER A 56 -18.53 5.39 -14.70
C SER A 56 -18.67 4.93 -13.26
N THR A 57 -17.68 4.18 -12.76
CA THR A 57 -17.62 3.67 -11.38
C THR A 57 -16.21 3.88 -10.78
N VAL A 58 -16.01 3.41 -9.56
CA VAL A 58 -14.70 3.40 -8.88
C VAL A 58 -13.80 2.24 -9.30
N TRP A 59 -14.32 1.28 -10.08
CA TRP A 59 -13.59 0.07 -10.46
C TRP A 59 -12.53 0.35 -11.52
N MET A 60 -11.45 -0.43 -11.50
CA MET A 60 -10.31 -0.28 -12.41
C MET A 60 -10.75 -0.53 -13.86
N PRO A 61 -10.35 0.31 -14.84
CA PRO A 61 -10.62 0.07 -16.25
C PRO A 61 -9.71 -1.03 -16.84
N PRO A 62 -10.05 -1.61 -18.01
CA PRO A 62 -9.32 -2.74 -18.60
C PRO A 62 -7.85 -2.52 -18.86
N GLU A 63 -7.47 -1.29 -19.17
CA GLU A 63 -6.10 -0.85 -19.43
C GLU A 63 -5.39 -0.33 -18.17
N GLY A 64 -6.06 -0.36 -17.01
CA GLY A 64 -5.49 0.06 -15.73
C GLY A 64 -4.34 -0.84 -15.28
N VAL A 65 -3.25 -0.24 -14.80
CA VAL A 65 -2.06 -0.96 -14.32
C VAL A 65 -1.68 -0.47 -12.93
N GLN A 66 -1.62 -1.38 -11.96
CA GLN A 66 -1.12 -1.09 -10.63
C GLN A 66 0.41 -1.02 -10.63
N ARG A 67 0.96 0.11 -10.16
CA ARG A 67 2.38 0.31 -9.85
C ARG A 67 2.66 -0.05 -8.38
N GLY A 68 3.93 -0.11 -8.02
CA GLY A 68 4.36 -0.23 -6.63
C GLY A 68 5.76 -0.81 -6.48
N SER A 69 6.41 -0.51 -5.36
CA SER A 69 7.72 -1.07 -5.03
C SER A 69 7.66 -2.60 -4.85
N LEU A 70 8.74 -3.26 -5.26
CA LEU A 70 9.00 -4.69 -5.01
C LEU A 70 10.01 -4.89 -3.88
N MET A 71 10.46 -3.80 -3.24
CA MET A 71 11.48 -3.81 -2.21
C MET A 71 10.99 -4.58 -0.97
N ILE A 72 11.86 -5.41 -0.41
CA ILE A 72 11.61 -6.17 0.82
C ILE A 72 12.44 -5.54 1.94
N ALA A 73 12.16 -4.27 2.21
CA ALA A 73 12.77 -3.48 3.27
C ALA A 73 11.90 -2.24 3.52
N ASP A 74 12.05 -1.69 4.72
CA ASP A 74 11.64 -0.33 5.04
C ASP A 74 12.90 0.55 5.03
N GLY A 75 12.81 1.76 4.51
CA GLY A 75 13.96 2.69 4.41
C GLY A 75 14.85 2.48 3.18
N ASP A 76 15.91 3.26 3.10
CA ASP A 76 16.93 3.11 2.08
C ASP A 76 17.73 1.81 2.31
N VAL A 77 17.68 0.92 1.33
CA VAL A 77 18.44 -0.35 1.33
C VAL A 77 19.95 -0.16 1.37
N LEU A 78 20.45 1.03 1.07
CA LEU A 78 21.87 1.38 1.07
C LEU A 78 22.37 1.85 2.44
N THR A 79 21.49 2.30 3.34
CA THR A 79 21.85 2.79 4.68
C THR A 79 21.02 2.15 5.80
N PRO A 80 20.87 0.82 5.83
CA PRO A 80 20.05 0.17 6.86
C PRO A 80 20.50 0.58 8.28
N LEU A 81 19.57 1.05 9.11
CA LEU A 81 19.76 1.49 10.50
C LEU A 81 20.48 2.84 10.67
N TYR A 82 20.74 3.58 9.58
CA TYR A 82 21.41 4.88 9.62
C TYR A 82 20.76 5.81 8.61
N PRO A 83 20.57 7.10 8.95
CA PRO A 83 19.93 8.01 8.03
C PRO A 83 20.76 8.23 6.76
N SER A 84 20.08 8.32 5.62
CA SER A 84 20.58 8.55 4.27
C SER A 84 21.12 9.98 4.07
N ARG A 85 22.15 10.34 4.84
CA ARG A 85 22.76 11.66 4.76
C ARG A 85 23.98 11.65 3.86
N ALA A 86 24.17 12.74 3.12
CA ALA A 86 25.31 12.90 2.22
C ALA A 86 26.68 12.89 2.94
N ASP A 87 26.70 13.18 4.24
CA ASP A 87 27.88 13.15 5.11
C ASP A 87 28.14 11.78 5.76
N LEU A 88 27.25 10.80 5.56
CA LEU A 88 27.39 9.43 6.07
C LEU A 88 27.71 8.44 4.95
N TYR A 89 28.43 7.37 5.30
CA TYR A 89 28.78 6.31 4.36
C TYR A 89 27.61 5.33 4.17
N GLY A 90 27.25 5.07 2.92
CA GLY A 90 26.30 4.02 2.57
C GLY A 90 26.83 2.64 2.96
N ALA A 91 26.14 1.94 3.85
CA ALA A 91 26.56 0.64 4.37
C ALA A 91 26.52 -0.48 3.32
N ARG A 92 25.80 -0.31 2.20
CA ARG A 92 25.67 -1.30 1.12
C ARG A 92 25.66 -0.66 -0.25
N THR A 93 26.09 -1.44 -1.23
CA THR A 93 25.86 -1.21 -2.66
C THR A 93 24.53 -1.82 -3.12
N ILE A 94 24.02 -1.39 -4.27
CA ILE A 94 22.81 -1.98 -4.91
C ILE A 94 22.99 -3.48 -5.14
N GLN A 95 24.19 -3.93 -5.51
CA GLN A 95 24.44 -5.35 -5.75
C GLN A 95 24.37 -6.16 -4.46
N GLU A 96 24.89 -5.63 -3.35
CA GLU A 96 24.77 -6.29 -2.04
C GLU A 96 23.31 -6.36 -1.58
N ALA A 97 22.53 -5.28 -1.74
CA ALA A 97 21.09 -5.27 -1.45
C ALA A 97 20.32 -6.33 -2.25
N LYS A 98 20.69 -6.54 -3.53
CA LYS A 98 20.17 -7.64 -4.36
C LYS A 98 20.59 -9.01 -3.85
N ASN A 99 21.85 -9.18 -3.47
CA ASN A 99 22.39 -10.46 -3.00
C ASN A 99 21.71 -10.94 -1.71
N VAL A 100 21.34 -10.03 -0.83
CA VAL A 100 20.59 -10.34 0.40
C VAL A 100 19.06 -10.37 0.21
N GLY A 101 18.58 -10.19 -1.03
CA GLY A 101 17.18 -10.38 -1.38
C GLY A 101 16.23 -9.23 -1.03
N LEU A 102 16.76 -8.03 -0.77
CA LEU A 102 15.95 -6.82 -0.50
C LEU A 102 15.42 -6.19 -1.79
N MET A 103 16.08 -6.45 -2.92
CA MET A 103 15.71 -5.95 -4.24
C MET A 103 15.49 -7.11 -5.23
N PRO A 104 14.61 -6.96 -6.23
CA PRO A 104 14.40 -7.98 -7.25
C PRO A 104 15.65 -8.20 -8.10
N THR A 105 15.95 -9.47 -8.40
CA THR A 105 17.08 -9.89 -9.26
C THR A 105 16.63 -10.36 -10.65
N ILE A 106 15.32 -10.47 -10.86
CA ILE A 106 14.70 -10.83 -12.15
C ILE A 106 13.86 -9.65 -12.66
N PRO A 107 13.67 -9.51 -13.99
CA PRO A 107 12.78 -8.50 -14.55
C PRO A 107 11.33 -8.76 -14.13
N VAL A 108 10.62 -7.69 -13.75
CA VAL A 108 9.21 -7.74 -13.37
C VAL A 108 8.43 -6.67 -14.12
N LEU A 109 7.28 -7.05 -14.67
CA LEU A 109 6.41 -6.13 -15.42
C LEU A 109 4.97 -6.20 -14.88
N PRO A 110 4.39 -5.08 -14.42
CA PRO A 110 2.96 -5.03 -14.17
C PRO A 110 2.20 -4.90 -15.50
N LEU A 111 1.08 -5.61 -15.62
CA LEU A 111 0.19 -5.58 -16.78
C LEU A 111 -1.23 -5.20 -16.37
N SER A 112 -1.96 -4.69 -17.35
CA SER A 112 -3.41 -4.55 -17.26
C SER A 112 -4.08 -5.91 -17.35
N TYR A 113 -5.34 -6.01 -16.93
CA TYR A 113 -6.06 -7.28 -17.09
C TYR A 113 -6.50 -7.56 -18.53
N SER A 114 -6.62 -6.54 -19.38
CA SER A 114 -6.81 -6.74 -20.82
C SER A 114 -5.60 -7.40 -21.49
N ASP A 115 -4.38 -7.01 -21.12
CA ASP A 115 -3.15 -7.63 -21.61
C ASP A 115 -2.91 -9.01 -20.97
N ALA A 116 -3.21 -9.15 -19.68
CA ALA A 116 -3.15 -10.44 -18.99
C ALA A 116 -4.10 -11.45 -19.63
N TYR A 117 -5.31 -11.03 -20.04
CA TYR A 117 -6.24 -11.86 -20.80
C TYR A 117 -5.60 -12.41 -22.07
N GLN A 118 -4.88 -11.59 -22.83
CA GLN A 118 -4.21 -12.04 -24.05
C GLN A 118 -3.18 -13.15 -23.77
N LEU A 119 -2.49 -13.13 -22.63
CA LEU A 119 -1.54 -14.17 -22.27
C LEU A 119 -2.23 -15.41 -21.69
N LEU A 120 -3.12 -15.20 -20.71
CA LEU A 120 -3.75 -16.27 -19.94
C LEU A 120 -4.77 -17.08 -20.75
N SER A 121 -5.50 -16.44 -21.67
CA SER A 121 -6.46 -17.15 -22.56
C SER A 121 -5.78 -18.18 -23.48
N ARG A 122 -4.48 -18.02 -23.73
CA ARG A 122 -3.67 -18.91 -24.55
C ARG A 122 -2.78 -19.84 -23.72
N LEU A 123 -2.79 -19.75 -22.38
CA LEU A 123 -1.93 -20.55 -21.53
C LEU A 123 -2.36 -22.03 -21.59
N ASP A 124 -1.43 -22.96 -21.81
CA ASP A 124 -1.72 -24.40 -21.84
C ASP A 124 -1.59 -25.02 -20.44
N GLY A 125 -1.74 -26.34 -20.33
CA GLY A 125 -1.52 -27.10 -19.11
C GLY A 125 -2.80 -27.46 -18.36
N GLN A 126 -2.62 -27.82 -17.09
CA GLN A 126 -3.70 -28.29 -16.22
C GLN A 126 -4.60 -27.13 -15.83
N ASP A 127 -5.89 -27.40 -15.69
CA ASP A 127 -6.82 -26.44 -15.11
C ASP A 127 -6.40 -26.13 -13.67
N VAL A 128 -6.45 -24.86 -13.29
CA VAL A 128 -6.19 -24.47 -11.90
C VAL A 128 -7.37 -24.88 -11.00
N PRO A 129 -7.13 -25.09 -9.71
CA PRO A 129 -8.22 -25.26 -8.73
C PRO A 129 -9.22 -24.08 -8.77
N ALA A 130 -10.48 -24.34 -8.46
CA ALA A 130 -11.56 -23.35 -8.58
C ALA A 130 -11.28 -22.08 -7.77
N GLU A 131 -10.63 -22.21 -6.61
CA GLU A 131 -10.23 -21.12 -5.74
C GLU A 131 -9.15 -20.20 -6.35
N TRP A 132 -8.36 -20.70 -7.30
CA TRP A 132 -7.35 -19.93 -8.02
C TRP A 132 -7.94 -19.14 -9.20
N ALA A 133 -9.10 -19.55 -9.72
CA ALA A 133 -9.74 -18.86 -10.82
C ALA A 133 -10.03 -17.38 -10.45
N GLY A 134 -9.75 -16.50 -11.42
CA GLY A 134 -10.02 -15.07 -11.35
C GLY A 134 -11.32 -14.68 -12.05
N GLY A 135 -11.47 -13.39 -12.36
CA GLY A 135 -12.65 -12.77 -12.94
C GLY A 135 -12.58 -12.58 -14.46
N LEU A 136 -11.43 -12.86 -15.10
CA LEU A 136 -11.38 -12.98 -16.56
C LEU A 136 -12.23 -14.16 -17.06
N ASN A 137 -12.94 -13.95 -18.16
CA ASN A 137 -13.75 -14.96 -18.83
C ASN A 137 -12.89 -15.95 -19.63
N ILE A 138 -12.11 -16.77 -18.93
CA ILE A 138 -11.19 -17.78 -19.48
C ILE A 138 -11.16 -19.02 -18.58
N THR A 139 -10.74 -20.16 -19.13
CA THR A 139 -10.26 -21.27 -18.31
C THR A 139 -8.84 -21.00 -17.88
N TYR A 140 -8.63 -20.75 -16.59
CA TYR A 140 -7.30 -20.53 -16.03
C TYR A 140 -6.52 -21.85 -16.01
N LYS A 141 -5.30 -21.81 -16.56
CA LYS A 141 -4.41 -22.97 -16.65
C LYS A 141 -3.06 -22.70 -16.00
N THR A 142 -2.35 -23.74 -15.61
CA THR A 142 -1.07 -23.62 -14.90
C THR A 142 0.12 -23.29 -15.79
N GLY A 143 -0.01 -23.41 -17.11
CA GLY A 143 1.15 -23.57 -17.98
C GLY A 143 1.84 -24.94 -17.78
N PRO A 144 3.05 -25.11 -18.32
CA PRO A 144 3.83 -24.12 -19.07
C PRO A 144 3.49 -24.07 -20.57
N GLY A 145 3.76 -22.92 -21.19
CA GLY A 145 3.63 -22.74 -22.64
C GLY A 145 2.22 -22.34 -23.06
N PHE A 146 2.04 -22.16 -24.37
CA PHE A 146 0.78 -21.71 -24.94
C PHE A 146 0.09 -22.83 -25.72
N THR A 147 -1.23 -22.76 -25.82
CA THR A 147 -2.05 -23.68 -26.60
C THR A 147 -1.72 -23.54 -28.08
N GLY A 148 -1.71 -24.67 -28.79
CA GLY A 148 -1.32 -24.72 -30.20
C GLY A 148 0.20 -24.76 -30.37
N ASP A 149 0.80 -23.63 -30.76
CA ASP A 149 2.24 -23.56 -31.08
C ASP A 149 3.12 -23.58 -29.82
N LYS A 150 3.73 -24.74 -29.57
CA LYS A 150 4.66 -24.96 -28.45
C LYS A 150 5.99 -24.22 -28.59
N THR A 151 6.27 -23.59 -29.73
CA THR A 151 7.48 -22.80 -29.94
C THR A 151 7.32 -21.34 -29.52
N THR A 152 6.07 -20.86 -29.40
CA THR A 152 5.76 -19.51 -28.94
C THR A 152 6.23 -19.31 -27.49
N LYS A 153 6.93 -18.19 -27.25
CA LYS A 153 7.48 -17.82 -25.94
C LYS A 153 7.13 -16.38 -25.61
N ALA A 154 6.82 -16.13 -24.36
CA ALA A 154 6.76 -14.76 -23.83
C ALA A 154 8.18 -14.21 -23.68
N ARG A 155 8.34 -12.92 -23.98
CA ARG A 155 9.56 -12.15 -23.69
C ARG A 155 9.17 -10.96 -22.83
N VAL A 156 9.81 -10.83 -21.66
CA VAL A 156 9.68 -9.67 -20.80
C VAL A 156 10.99 -8.89 -20.88
N THR A 157 10.89 -7.63 -21.33
CA THR A 157 12.04 -6.72 -21.43
C THR A 157 11.74 -5.51 -20.55
N VAL A 158 12.61 -5.26 -19.57
CA VAL A 158 12.47 -4.14 -18.62
C VAL A 158 13.71 -3.26 -18.72
N HIS A 159 13.52 -1.99 -19.05
CA HIS A 159 14.59 -0.98 -19.14
C HIS A 159 14.49 0.01 -17.97
N ALA A 160 14.52 -0.53 -16.75
CA ALA A 160 14.53 0.26 -15.52
C ALA A 160 15.96 0.46 -15.01
N SER A 161 16.23 1.58 -14.35
CA SER A 161 17.49 1.85 -13.67
C SER A 161 17.24 2.28 -12.23
N THR A 162 18.12 1.86 -11.31
CA THR A 162 18.13 2.35 -9.93
C THR A 162 18.96 3.61 -9.88
N GLN A 163 18.43 4.66 -9.25
CA GLN A 163 19.10 5.95 -9.13
C GLN A 163 18.96 6.44 -7.68
N ILE A 164 20.04 7.02 -7.17
CA ILE A 164 20.00 7.77 -5.92
C ILE A 164 19.34 9.11 -6.22
N LYS A 165 18.33 9.48 -5.44
CA LYS A 165 17.59 10.73 -5.59
C LYS A 165 17.42 11.41 -4.25
N GLU A 166 17.43 12.74 -4.26
CA GLU A 166 17.02 13.54 -3.10
C GLU A 166 15.51 13.39 -2.89
N ILE A 167 15.11 13.20 -1.64
CA ILE A 167 13.71 13.20 -1.18
C ILE A 167 13.52 14.33 -0.17
N ARG A 168 12.28 14.80 0.01
CA ARG A 168 11.97 15.95 0.87
C ARG A 168 10.75 15.68 1.74
N ASN A 169 11.00 15.30 2.99
CA ASN A 169 9.96 15.31 4.01
C ASN A 169 9.60 16.76 4.41
N VAL A 170 8.32 17.02 4.64
CA VAL A 170 7.86 18.29 5.23
C VAL A 170 7.44 18.03 6.67
N ILE A 171 8.13 18.67 7.61
CA ILE A 171 7.87 18.53 9.05
C ILE A 171 7.41 19.87 9.61
N GLY A 172 6.13 19.93 9.98
CA GLY A 172 5.51 21.06 10.66
C GLY A 172 5.41 20.79 12.16
N TYR A 173 5.63 21.81 12.98
CA TYR A 173 5.55 21.68 14.43
C TYR A 173 4.51 22.66 14.97
N ILE A 174 3.59 22.16 15.79
CA ILE A 174 2.80 23.02 16.67
C ILE A 174 3.40 22.84 18.07
N TYR A 175 4.35 23.71 18.40
CA TYR A 175 4.96 23.77 19.72
C TYR A 175 3.98 24.32 20.76
N GLY A 176 4.03 23.78 21.97
CA GLY A 176 3.45 24.49 23.12
C GLY A 176 4.16 25.84 23.32
N GLN A 177 3.39 26.92 23.47
CA GLN A 177 3.84 28.30 23.74
C GLN A 177 4.88 28.97 22.78
N GLU A 178 4.82 28.76 21.44
CA GLU A 178 4.95 29.75 20.30
C GLU A 178 5.16 29.05 18.91
N GLU A 179 4.73 29.66 17.78
CA GLU A 179 4.39 29.06 16.43
C GLU A 179 5.58 28.65 15.49
N PRO A 180 5.46 28.17 14.19
CA PRO A 180 4.29 27.89 13.29
C PRO A 180 4.34 26.68 12.26
N ASP A 181 3.21 26.54 11.53
CA ASP A 181 2.88 26.15 10.11
C ASP A 181 3.04 24.76 9.41
N ASP A 182 1.88 24.32 8.86
CA ASP A 182 1.43 23.60 7.62
C ASP A 182 1.92 22.22 7.07
N GLY A 183 0.96 21.44 6.50
CA GLY A 183 1.20 20.36 5.51
C GLY A 183 0.06 19.33 5.22
N THR A 184 -0.26 19.09 3.93
CA THR A 184 -1.08 18.02 3.25
C THR A 184 -2.60 17.88 3.53
N ALA A 185 -3.46 18.57 2.77
CA ALA A 185 -4.95 18.55 2.76
C ALA A 185 -5.70 18.12 4.03
N THR A 186 -5.76 16.83 4.40
CA THR A 186 -6.34 16.39 5.69
C THR A 186 -5.41 16.70 6.86
N LEU A 187 -4.13 16.35 6.75
CA LEU A 187 -3.10 16.78 7.69
C LEU A 187 -3.02 18.32 7.74
N ALA A 188 -3.17 18.99 6.59
CA ALA A 188 -3.16 20.45 6.50
C ALA A 188 -4.39 21.04 7.18
N GLU A 189 -5.57 20.49 6.93
CA GLU A 189 -6.82 20.98 7.52
C GLU A 189 -6.85 20.75 9.03
N VAL A 190 -6.32 19.61 9.51
CA VAL A 190 -6.15 19.35 10.93
C VAL A 190 -5.14 20.34 11.53
N ALA A 191 -3.98 20.54 10.90
CA ALA A 191 -2.98 21.52 11.33
C ALA A 191 -3.59 22.94 11.37
N ARG A 192 -4.31 23.34 10.32
CA ARG A 192 -5.03 24.61 10.20
C ARG A 192 -6.06 24.78 11.31
N ALA A 193 -6.85 23.75 11.62
CA ALA A 193 -7.85 23.78 12.68
C ALA A 193 -7.22 23.94 14.08
N PHE A 194 -6.11 23.25 14.35
CA PHE A 194 -5.35 23.44 15.58
C PHE A 194 -4.78 24.85 15.69
N THR A 195 -4.12 25.33 14.63
CA THR A 195 -3.58 26.70 14.56
C THR A 195 -4.68 27.74 14.75
N GLN A 196 -5.83 27.58 14.10
CA GLN A 196 -6.98 28.47 14.26
C GLN A 196 -7.50 28.47 15.70
N THR A 197 -7.66 27.29 16.32
CA THR A 197 -8.11 27.17 17.72
C THR A 197 -7.15 27.86 18.68
N ILE A 198 -5.84 27.74 18.46
CA ILE A 198 -4.81 28.42 19.26
C ILE A 198 -4.85 29.94 19.06
N LYS A 199 -5.13 30.42 17.84
CA LYS A 199 -5.22 31.86 17.54
C LYS A 199 -6.48 32.51 18.08
N GLU A 200 -7.58 31.76 18.12
CA GLU A 200 -8.91 32.27 18.48
C GLU A 200 -9.28 32.02 19.95
N SER A 201 -8.46 31.28 20.71
CA SER A 201 -8.72 30.98 22.12
C SER A 201 -7.43 30.99 22.95
N ASP A 202 -7.57 30.93 24.27
CA ASP A 202 -6.42 30.78 25.19
C ASP A 202 -5.95 29.32 25.33
N TRP A 203 -6.53 28.39 24.56
CA TRP A 203 -6.18 26.98 24.63
C TRP A 203 -4.88 26.68 23.88
N ARG A 204 -4.07 25.78 24.47
CA ARG A 204 -2.90 25.18 23.81
C ARG A 204 -2.79 23.69 24.15
N PRO A 205 -2.22 22.87 23.26
CA PRO A 205 -2.01 21.47 23.55
C PRO A 205 -0.98 21.31 24.67
N ALA A 206 -1.25 20.40 25.61
CA ALA A 206 -0.35 20.13 26.74
C ALA A 206 0.98 19.48 26.31
N ARG A 207 1.03 18.92 25.08
CA ARG A 207 2.22 18.31 24.48
C ARG A 207 2.37 18.85 23.06
N THR A 208 3.62 18.90 22.58
CA THR A 208 3.93 19.30 21.20
C THR A 208 3.26 18.34 20.21
N LEU A 209 2.66 18.90 19.16
CA LEU A 209 2.17 18.15 18.01
C LEU A 209 3.17 18.29 16.87
N VAL A 210 3.49 17.18 16.22
CA VAL A 210 4.38 17.13 15.05
C VAL A 210 3.59 16.58 13.87
N PHE A 211 3.55 17.35 12.79
CA PHE A 211 2.88 17.02 11.54
C PHE A 211 3.94 16.64 10.53
N CYS A 212 3.84 15.43 9.97
CA CYS A 212 4.83 14.91 9.04
C CYS A 212 4.16 14.53 7.72
N ALA A 213 4.62 15.14 6.62
CA ALA A 213 4.34 14.67 5.28
C ALA A 213 5.58 13.96 4.73
N TRP A 214 5.50 12.64 4.63
CA TRP A 214 6.60 11.78 4.24
C TRP A 214 6.72 11.67 2.72
N ASP A 215 7.93 11.83 2.21
CA ASP A 215 8.26 11.59 0.80
C ASP A 215 8.73 10.14 0.60
N ALA A 216 8.67 9.66 -0.64
CA ALA A 216 9.14 8.34 -1.05
C ALA A 216 8.56 7.13 -0.27
N GLU A 217 7.35 7.27 0.28
CA GLU A 217 6.59 6.18 0.91
C GLU A 217 6.42 5.00 -0.05
N GLU A 218 6.00 5.28 -1.29
CA GLU A 218 5.71 4.27 -2.33
C GLU A 218 6.94 3.47 -2.78
N TYR A 219 8.15 3.94 -2.43
CA TYR A 219 9.42 3.27 -2.69
C TYR A 219 9.87 2.36 -1.54
N GLY A 220 9.13 2.32 -0.44
CA GLY A 220 9.36 1.47 0.73
C GLY A 220 9.58 2.28 2.00
N LEU A 221 8.64 3.19 2.30
CA LEU A 221 8.63 3.99 3.52
C LEU A 221 9.91 4.79 3.74
N ILE A 222 10.59 5.21 2.66
CA ILE A 222 11.95 5.77 2.77
C ILE A 222 11.93 7.02 3.64
N GLY A 223 11.13 8.03 3.30
CA GLY A 223 11.13 9.30 4.03
C GLY A 223 10.85 9.18 5.53
N SER A 224 9.86 8.38 5.93
CA SER A 224 9.53 8.18 7.33
C SER A 224 10.58 7.38 8.08
N THR A 225 11.14 6.34 7.45
CA THR A 225 12.17 5.48 8.06
C THR A 225 13.46 6.25 8.28
N GLU A 226 13.96 6.98 7.27
CA GLU A 226 15.18 7.77 7.40
C GLU A 226 15.05 8.86 8.48
N PHE A 227 13.85 9.44 8.64
CA PHE A 227 13.58 10.39 9.72
C PHE A 227 13.67 9.71 11.10
N VAL A 228 13.10 8.52 11.25
CA VAL A 228 13.18 7.77 12.50
C VAL A 228 14.63 7.40 12.81
N GLU A 229 15.42 7.01 11.81
CA GLU A 229 16.83 6.67 11.98
C GLU A 229 17.68 7.88 12.40
N ASP A 230 17.44 9.08 11.83
CA ASP A 230 18.18 10.31 12.21
C ASP A 230 17.81 10.78 13.63
N PHE A 231 16.54 10.63 14.02
CA PHE A 231 16.02 11.15 15.29
C PHE A 231 15.70 10.07 16.33
N ALA A 232 16.22 8.85 16.17
CA ALA A 232 15.87 7.68 16.96
C ALA A 232 15.94 7.92 18.48
N ASN A 233 17.00 8.59 18.95
CA ASN A 233 17.19 8.89 20.37
C ASN A 233 16.10 9.83 20.90
N ILE A 234 15.78 10.90 20.16
CA ILE A 234 14.80 11.89 20.58
C ILE A 234 13.39 11.28 20.55
N LEU A 235 13.07 10.54 19.50
CA LEU A 235 11.77 9.90 19.35
C LEU A 235 11.57 8.81 20.41
N SER A 236 12.58 8.01 20.71
CA SER A 236 12.50 6.98 21.76
C SER A 236 12.21 7.56 23.14
N ASP A 237 12.75 8.74 23.44
CA ASP A 237 12.58 9.40 24.74
C ASP A 237 11.30 10.26 24.84
N ARG A 238 10.81 10.79 23.71
CA ARG A 238 9.79 11.87 23.72
C ARG A 238 8.54 11.59 22.89
N ALA A 239 8.58 10.67 21.91
CA ALA A 239 7.41 10.36 21.11
C ALA A 239 6.41 9.53 21.94
N ILE A 240 5.20 10.05 22.11
CA ILE A 240 4.16 9.38 22.90
C ILE A 240 3.27 8.51 22.01
N VAL A 241 2.94 8.99 20.80
CA VAL A 241 2.10 8.29 19.84
C VAL A 241 2.40 8.79 18.42
N TYR A 242 2.36 7.87 17.46
CA TYR A 242 2.35 8.18 16.02
C TYR A 242 0.97 7.86 15.46
N LEU A 243 0.31 8.85 14.86
CA LEU A 243 -1.00 8.69 14.23
C LEU A 243 -0.83 8.78 12.72
N ASN A 244 -1.09 7.67 12.02
CA ASN A 244 -0.94 7.59 10.57
C ASN A 244 -2.30 7.80 9.87
N VAL A 245 -2.32 8.66 8.86
CA VAL A 245 -3.45 8.81 7.93
C VAL A 245 -2.88 8.84 6.52
N ASP A 246 -3.16 7.79 5.76
CA ASP A 246 -2.59 7.60 4.42
C ASP A 246 -3.74 7.45 3.40
N LEU A 247 -4.43 6.31 3.47
CA LEU A 247 -5.59 6.05 2.62
C LEU A 247 -6.88 6.60 3.24
N ILE A 248 -7.50 7.56 2.56
CA ILE A 248 -8.83 8.08 2.90
C ILE A 248 -9.84 7.53 1.90
N SER A 249 -10.79 6.73 2.39
CA SER A 249 -11.89 6.19 1.58
C SER A 249 -13.17 6.96 1.88
N ALA A 250 -13.87 7.43 0.83
CA ALA A 250 -15.18 8.04 0.96
C ALA A 250 -16.30 6.99 0.97
N ASN A 251 -17.44 7.33 1.57
CA ASN A 251 -18.67 6.52 1.58
C ASN A 251 -18.54 5.11 2.17
N SER A 252 -17.54 4.89 3.01
CA SER A 252 -17.32 3.64 3.74
C SER A 252 -17.51 3.85 5.25
N THR A 253 -17.13 2.84 6.03
CA THR A 253 -17.05 2.89 7.49
C THR A 253 -15.63 3.25 7.96
N LEU A 254 -15.48 3.64 9.23
CA LEU A 254 -14.17 3.83 9.84
C LEU A 254 -13.39 2.50 9.84
N ASN A 255 -12.13 2.56 9.45
CA ASN A 255 -11.17 1.47 9.66
C ASN A 255 -9.97 2.05 10.44
N ALA A 256 -9.61 1.40 11.55
CA ALA A 256 -8.56 1.87 12.43
C ALA A 256 -7.77 0.69 13.00
N ASP A 257 -6.50 0.62 12.61
CA ASP A 257 -5.52 -0.29 13.21
C ASP A 257 -4.75 0.45 14.30
N THR A 258 -4.62 -0.18 15.47
CA THR A 258 -3.97 0.47 16.61
C THR A 258 -3.38 -0.54 17.60
N ILE A 259 -2.46 -0.07 18.45
CA ILE A 259 -1.96 -0.85 19.57
C ILE A 259 -3.04 -0.97 20.66
N PRO A 260 -3.06 -2.04 21.47
CA PRO A 260 -4.12 -2.27 22.46
C PRO A 260 -4.34 -1.10 23.43
N SER A 261 -3.29 -0.39 23.83
CA SER A 261 -3.37 0.76 24.74
C SER A 261 -4.12 1.97 24.15
N MET A 262 -4.22 2.07 22.81
CA MET A 262 -4.90 3.15 22.10
C MET A 262 -6.34 2.78 21.69
N TYR A 263 -6.75 1.52 21.84
CA TYR A 263 -8.08 1.05 21.40
C TYR A 263 -9.22 1.87 21.99
N GLN A 264 -9.22 2.07 23.32
CA GLN A 264 -10.27 2.81 24.00
C GLN A 264 -10.32 4.28 23.54
N ALA A 265 -9.17 4.90 23.28
CA ALA A 265 -9.10 6.27 22.79
C ALA A 265 -9.75 6.42 21.41
N VAL A 266 -9.52 5.46 20.50
CA VAL A 266 -10.16 5.44 19.18
C VAL A 266 -11.67 5.26 19.30
N VAL A 267 -12.11 4.30 20.12
CA VAL A 267 -13.54 4.05 20.39
C VAL A 267 -14.23 5.29 20.95
N ASP A 268 -13.67 5.90 21.99
CA ASP A 268 -14.27 7.07 22.63
C ASP A 268 -14.26 8.30 21.73
N ALA A 269 -13.25 8.47 20.89
CA ALA A 269 -13.23 9.51 19.86
C ALA A 269 -14.34 9.28 18.84
N SER A 270 -14.48 8.06 18.31
CA SER A 270 -15.48 7.74 17.27
C SER A 270 -16.94 7.94 17.73
N LYS A 271 -17.23 7.80 19.04
CA LYS A 271 -18.54 8.07 19.65
C LYS A 271 -18.90 9.56 19.71
N LYS A 272 -17.92 10.45 19.54
CA LYS A 272 -18.11 11.91 19.59
C LYS A 272 -18.23 12.54 18.21
N ILE A 273 -17.80 11.84 17.16
CA ILE A 273 -17.85 12.35 15.79
C ILE A 273 -19.20 12.04 15.15
N PRO A 274 -19.98 13.06 14.72
CA PRO A 274 -21.22 12.83 14.00
C PRO A 274 -21.00 12.03 12.72
N ASN A 275 -21.94 11.17 12.38
CA ASN A 275 -21.86 10.37 11.17
C ASN A 275 -21.94 11.26 9.92
N PRO A 276 -20.98 11.21 8.99
CA PRO A 276 -20.99 12.07 7.80
C PRO A 276 -22.09 11.69 6.79
N MET A 277 -22.56 10.43 6.79
CA MET A 277 -23.53 9.93 5.82
C MET A 277 -24.98 10.23 6.25
N LYS A 278 -25.74 10.96 5.42
CA LYS A 278 -27.15 11.29 5.71
C LYS A 278 -28.01 10.03 5.88
N THR A 279 -27.82 9.04 5.02
CA THR A 279 -28.55 7.77 5.06
C THR A 279 -28.36 7.01 6.36
N GLU A 280 -27.14 7.01 6.91
CA GLU A 280 -26.82 6.39 8.19
C GLU A 280 -27.49 7.16 9.35
N ARG A 281 -27.45 8.49 9.31
CA ARG A 281 -28.14 9.34 10.30
C ARG A 281 -29.66 9.14 10.29
N ASP A 282 -30.27 9.09 9.12
CA ASP A 282 -31.72 8.84 8.96
C ASP A 282 -32.11 7.44 9.49
N ALA A 283 -31.19 6.48 9.42
CA ALA A 283 -31.34 5.13 10.00
C ALA A 283 -31.02 5.06 11.51
N GLY A 284 -30.84 6.21 12.18
CA GLY A 284 -30.61 6.29 13.63
C GLY A 284 -29.14 6.16 14.07
N ARG A 285 -28.19 6.01 13.13
CA ARG A 285 -26.74 5.93 13.42
C ARG A 285 -26.14 7.32 13.41
N LYS A 286 -26.08 7.94 14.59
CA LYS A 286 -25.79 9.35 14.76
C LYS A 286 -24.30 9.66 14.72
N THR A 287 -23.47 8.68 15.05
CA THR A 287 -22.01 8.83 15.18
C THR A 287 -21.25 7.92 14.21
N VAL A 288 -19.97 8.19 14.02
CA VAL A 288 -19.08 7.31 13.25
C VAL A 288 -18.98 5.93 13.91
N TYR A 289 -18.96 5.88 15.25
CA TYR A 289 -18.99 4.63 16.02
C TYR A 289 -20.19 3.76 15.68
N ASP A 290 -21.40 4.34 15.60
CA ASP A 290 -22.63 3.58 15.37
C ASP A 290 -22.64 2.81 14.04
N THR A 291 -22.02 3.38 13.00
CA THR A 291 -21.82 2.69 11.72
C THR A 291 -20.63 1.73 11.75
N TRP A 292 -19.56 2.10 12.46
CA TRP A 292 -18.35 1.29 12.59
C TRP A 292 -18.67 -0.11 13.15
N ILE A 293 -19.32 -0.18 14.31
CA ILE A 293 -19.61 -1.46 14.96
C ILE A 293 -20.58 -2.36 14.19
N GLN A 294 -21.41 -1.79 13.31
CA GLN A 294 -22.35 -2.58 12.51
C GLN A 294 -21.71 -3.16 11.25
N LYS A 295 -20.80 -2.40 10.62
CA LYS A 295 -20.16 -2.79 9.36
C LYS A 295 -18.86 -3.55 9.57
N ASP A 296 -18.27 -3.48 10.74
CA ASP A 296 -17.08 -4.23 11.10
C ASP A 296 -17.46 -5.58 11.74
N SER A 297 -17.22 -6.67 11.00
CA SER A 297 -17.45 -8.03 11.49
C SER A 297 -16.59 -8.41 12.72
N ILE A 298 -15.47 -7.72 12.95
CA ILE A 298 -14.56 -8.00 14.08
C ILE A 298 -15.09 -7.37 15.37
N ALA A 299 -15.69 -6.18 15.31
CA ALA A 299 -16.31 -5.53 16.47
C ALA A 299 -17.43 -6.38 17.09
N ASN A 300 -18.15 -7.17 16.29
CA ASN A 300 -19.21 -8.07 16.77
C ASN A 300 -18.70 -9.33 17.48
N THR A 301 -17.41 -9.68 17.34
CA THR A 301 -16.85 -10.93 17.90
C THR A 301 -16.13 -10.71 19.23
N LEU A 302 -15.69 -9.47 19.52
CA LEU A 302 -15.01 -9.11 20.78
C LEU A 302 -15.95 -8.58 21.87
N LEU A 303 -17.24 -8.37 21.53
CA LEU A 303 -18.27 -7.87 22.43
C LEU A 303 -19.33 -8.92 22.82
N ALA A 304 -19.11 -10.20 22.44
CA ALA A 304 -19.89 -11.36 22.87
C ALA A 304 -19.08 -12.21 23.85
#